data_AF-A0A644Z3C7-F1
#
_entry.id   AF-A0A644Z3C7-F1
#
_cell.length_a   1.000
_cell.length_b   1.000
_cell.length_c   1.000
_cell.angle_alpha   90.00
_cell.angle_beta   90.00
_cell.angle_gamma   90.00
#
_symmetry.space_group_name_H-M   'P 1'
#
loop_
_entity.id
_entity.type
_entity.pdbx_description
1 polymer ?
#
loop_
_entity_poly.entity_id
_entity_poly.type
_entity_poly.pdbx_seq_one_letter_code
_entity_poly.pdbx_strand_id
1 'polypeptide(L)'
;MTITPLKAKFGKLIRDYLRNAEIRQNDLAAKLKVSGSAVSQMLHGKIVPNQQQLAVICELLQLDRTRSFELQSMLSCIRTGAENMRSPFNQNMFTLRCQRGLSFQQLANLSGIPASHLEVFETCFEAVPTLDEASRLAPILGCTPAALLQSAGVGGLSSDVIEKLRENFGELEDEVGEPLGVYQTERQAPLLDLIDLESFDGKSFPDFAQRRAAKVFELSGRDLPDGVVAINASGRDLAIGVPGSVLLIVAAERPAGFRNLDLCRNTEGKFLLQETRRAGVKEFRLAGTRKPNASDILWKLPVLEMVIRPTRVGE
;
A
#
# COMPACT_ATOMS: atom_id res chain seq x y z
N MET A 1 -20.00 1.93 13.57
CA MET A 1 -18.56 1.59 13.44
C MET A 1 -18.19 1.68 11.97
N THR A 2 -17.09 2.35 11.65
CA THR A 2 -16.58 2.45 10.27
C THR A 2 -15.98 1.11 9.84
N ILE A 3 -16.42 0.61 8.69
CA ILE A 3 -15.82 -0.56 8.03
C ILE A 3 -14.52 -0.07 7.39
N THR A 4 -13.40 -0.62 7.83
CA THR A 4 -12.09 -0.29 7.26
C THR A 4 -11.74 -1.28 6.16
N PRO A 5 -10.83 -0.93 5.23
CA PRO A 5 -10.40 -1.85 4.18
C PRO A 5 -9.86 -3.17 4.74
N LEU A 6 -9.12 -3.13 5.85
CA LEU A 6 -8.57 -4.32 6.49
C LEU A 6 -9.68 -5.21 7.09
N LYS A 7 -10.68 -4.63 7.75
CA LYS A 7 -11.87 -5.37 8.23
C LYS A 7 -12.66 -6.00 7.09
N ALA A 8 -12.81 -5.29 5.97
CA ALA A 8 -13.45 -5.82 4.78
C ALA A 8 -12.66 -6.98 4.16
N LYS A 9 -11.32 -6.85 4.04
CA LYS A 9 -10.44 -7.93 3.57
C LYS A 9 -10.52 -9.15 4.49
N PHE A 10 -10.44 -8.93 5.81
CA PHE A 10 -10.51 -9.99 6.82
C PHE A 10 -11.82 -10.79 6.73
N GLY A 11 -12.96 -10.10 6.69
CA GLY A 11 -14.27 -10.74 6.54
C GLY A 11 -14.44 -11.45 5.19
N LYS A 12 -13.87 -10.90 4.12
CA LYS A 12 -13.86 -11.53 2.79
C LYS A 12 -13.05 -12.83 2.78
N LEU A 13 -11.87 -12.87 3.40
CA LEU A 13 -11.05 -14.08 3.48
C LEU A 13 -11.79 -15.23 4.19
N ILE A 14 -12.39 -14.96 5.35
CA ILE A 14 -13.19 -15.97 6.07
C ILE A 14 -14.34 -16.47 5.19
N ARG A 15 -15.00 -15.56 4.46
CA ARG A 15 -16.09 -15.92 3.53
C ARG A 15 -15.61 -16.81 2.39
N ASP A 16 -14.46 -16.49 1.80
CA ASP A 16 -13.87 -17.27 0.72
C ASP A 16 -13.44 -18.65 1.22
N TYR A 17 -12.88 -18.76 2.42
CA TYR A 17 -12.55 -20.05 3.03
C TYR A 17 -13.80 -20.89 3.33
N LEU A 18 -14.86 -20.30 3.91
CA LEU A 18 -16.12 -21.00 4.13
C LEU A 18 -16.72 -21.52 2.81
N ARG A 19 -16.68 -20.71 1.75
CA ARG A 19 -17.16 -21.12 0.42
C ARG A 19 -16.34 -22.29 -0.12
N ASN A 20 -15.01 -22.24 0.01
CA ASN A 20 -14.11 -23.29 -0.49
C ASN A 20 -14.22 -24.59 0.32
N ALA A 21 -14.57 -24.51 1.61
CA ALA A 21 -14.80 -25.66 2.49
C ALA A 21 -16.28 -26.13 2.47
N GLU A 22 -17.13 -25.51 1.65
CA GLU A 22 -18.59 -25.79 1.57
C GLU A 22 -19.35 -25.65 2.91
N ILE A 23 -18.82 -24.85 3.85
CA ILE A 23 -19.41 -24.64 5.17
C ILE A 23 -20.43 -23.51 5.11
N ARG A 24 -21.66 -23.73 5.59
CA ARG A 24 -22.70 -22.70 5.60
C ARG A 24 -22.48 -21.73 6.76
N GLN A 25 -22.96 -20.50 6.59
CA GLN A 25 -22.88 -19.49 7.66
C GLN A 25 -23.61 -19.91 8.94
N ASN A 26 -24.69 -20.68 8.81
CA ASN A 26 -25.44 -21.19 9.96
C ASN A 26 -24.64 -22.23 10.76
N ASP A 27 -23.82 -23.04 10.09
CA ASP A 27 -22.96 -24.04 10.74
C ASP A 27 -21.85 -23.34 11.53
N LEU A 28 -21.26 -22.29 10.95
CA LEU A 28 -20.31 -21.43 11.65
C LEU A 28 -20.96 -20.72 12.84
N ALA A 29 -22.19 -20.21 12.69
CA ALA A 29 -22.93 -19.55 13.76
C ALA A 29 -23.17 -20.49 14.96
N ALA A 30 -23.58 -21.74 14.67
CA ALA A 30 -23.76 -22.78 15.68
C ALA A 30 -22.45 -23.11 16.39
N LYS A 31 -21.35 -23.27 15.65
CA LYS A 31 -20.02 -23.59 16.22
C LYS A 31 -19.48 -22.46 17.11
N LEU A 32 -19.68 -21.20 16.68
CA LEU A 32 -19.26 -20.02 17.43
C LEU A 32 -20.22 -19.64 18.56
N LYS A 33 -21.38 -20.28 18.66
CA LYS A 33 -22.46 -19.94 19.60
C LYS A 33 -22.90 -18.47 19.49
N VAL A 34 -23.03 -17.97 18.26
CA VAL A 34 -23.49 -16.61 17.94
C VAL A 34 -24.66 -16.65 16.96
N SER A 35 -25.36 -15.52 16.77
CA SER A 35 -26.44 -15.44 15.80
C SER A 35 -25.93 -15.48 14.35
N GLY A 36 -26.75 -15.98 13.42
CA GLY A 36 -26.43 -15.91 11.98
C GLY A 36 -26.24 -14.47 11.47
N SER A 37 -26.93 -13.51 12.08
CA SER A 37 -26.73 -12.08 11.81
C SER A 37 -25.34 -11.59 12.23
N ALA A 38 -24.81 -12.06 13.37
CA ALA A 38 -23.46 -11.75 13.82
C ALA A 38 -22.41 -12.32 12.85
N VAL A 39 -22.58 -13.58 12.41
CA VAL A 39 -21.70 -14.16 11.38
C VAL A 39 -21.74 -13.35 10.09
N SER A 40 -22.94 -12.98 9.60
CA SER A 40 -23.06 -12.13 8.42
C SER A 40 -22.35 -10.79 8.61
N GLN A 41 -22.48 -10.14 9.77
CA GLN A 41 -21.77 -8.90 10.07
C GLN A 41 -20.23 -9.10 10.12
N MET A 42 -19.74 -10.23 10.64
CA MET A 42 -18.30 -10.59 10.62
C MET A 42 -17.78 -10.71 9.20
N LEU A 43 -18.49 -11.46 8.33
CA LEU A 43 -18.08 -11.68 6.96
C LEU A 43 -18.06 -10.40 6.12
N HIS A 44 -18.84 -9.38 6.51
CA HIS A 44 -18.85 -8.06 5.88
C HIS A 44 -17.94 -7.03 6.58
N GLY A 45 -17.14 -7.44 7.56
CA GLY A 45 -16.20 -6.55 8.26
C GLY A 45 -16.86 -5.49 9.15
N LYS A 46 -18.15 -5.66 9.48
CA LYS A 46 -18.90 -4.75 10.37
C LYS A 46 -18.54 -4.98 11.85
N ILE A 47 -18.32 -6.25 12.20
CA ILE A 47 -17.82 -6.68 13.50
C ILE A 47 -16.66 -7.64 13.27
N VAL A 48 -15.82 -7.84 14.29
CA VAL A 48 -14.61 -8.66 14.17
C VAL A 48 -14.61 -9.69 15.29
N PRO A 49 -14.29 -10.97 15.00
CA PRO A 49 -14.26 -12.01 16.02
C PRO A 49 -13.19 -11.74 17.09
N ASN A 50 -13.45 -12.23 18.31
CA ASN A 50 -12.42 -12.27 19.35
C ASN A 50 -11.38 -13.38 19.05
N GLN A 51 -10.28 -13.46 19.83
CA GLN A 51 -9.20 -14.41 19.57
C GLN A 51 -9.66 -15.88 19.64
N GLN A 52 -10.54 -16.18 20.60
CA GLN A 52 -11.10 -17.52 20.77
C GLN A 52 -12.01 -17.89 19.59
N GLN A 53 -12.84 -16.95 19.14
CA GLN A 53 -13.69 -17.12 17.96
C GLN A 53 -12.85 -17.34 16.69
N LEU A 54 -11.75 -16.61 16.51
CA LEU A 54 -10.84 -16.83 15.38
C LEU A 54 -10.19 -18.22 15.46
N ALA A 55 -9.73 -18.66 16.63
CA ALA A 55 -9.15 -19.99 16.79
C ALA A 55 -10.14 -21.10 16.37
N VAL A 56 -11.40 -20.98 16.79
CA VAL A 56 -12.47 -21.91 16.39
C VAL A 56 -12.75 -21.85 14.89
N ILE A 57 -12.70 -20.66 14.27
CA ILE A 57 -12.83 -20.49 12.82
C ILE A 57 -11.70 -21.22 12.08
N CYS A 58 -10.45 -21.03 12.49
CA CYS A 58 -9.30 -21.67 11.85
C CYS A 58 -9.34 -23.20 11.99
N GLU A 59 -9.73 -23.69 13.16
CA GLU A 59 -9.90 -25.13 13.43
C GLU A 59 -11.02 -25.72 12.56
N LEU A 60 -12.19 -25.07 12.51
CA LEU A 60 -13.33 -25.52 11.71
C LEU A 60 -13.01 -25.59 10.21
N LEU A 61 -12.27 -24.59 9.72
CA LEU A 61 -11.87 -24.48 8.32
C LEU A 61 -10.65 -25.33 7.96
N GLN A 62 -10.03 -26.00 8.95
CA GLN A 62 -8.79 -26.75 8.80
C GLN A 62 -7.71 -25.95 8.04
N LEU A 63 -7.56 -24.67 8.38
CA LEU A 63 -6.62 -23.80 7.69
C LEU A 63 -5.18 -24.26 7.95
N ASP A 64 -4.35 -24.21 6.91
CA ASP A 64 -2.91 -24.39 7.07
C ASP A 64 -2.32 -23.30 7.98
N ARG A 65 -1.09 -23.55 8.43
CA ARG A 65 -0.39 -22.64 9.35
C ARG A 65 -0.27 -21.23 8.77
N THR A 66 -0.02 -21.13 7.47
CA THR A 66 0.18 -19.88 6.73
C THR A 66 -1.09 -19.02 6.73
N ARG A 67 -2.24 -19.58 6.35
CA ARG A 67 -3.53 -18.86 6.33
C ARG A 67 -4.03 -18.52 7.72
N SER A 68 -3.84 -19.44 8.68
CA SER A 68 -4.17 -19.21 10.07
C SER A 68 -3.39 -18.01 10.64
N PHE A 69 -2.10 -17.94 10.28
CA PHE A 69 -1.23 -16.85 10.68
C PHE A 69 -1.62 -15.50 10.04
N GLU A 70 -1.95 -15.50 8.74
CA GLU A 70 -2.45 -14.28 8.07
C GLU A 70 -3.67 -13.71 8.79
N LEU A 71 -4.67 -14.54 9.10
CA LEU A 71 -5.86 -14.07 9.81
C LEU A 71 -5.54 -13.54 11.23
N GLN A 72 -4.62 -14.20 11.95
CA GLN A 72 -4.21 -13.74 13.28
C GLN A 72 -3.52 -12.38 13.23
N SER A 73 -2.60 -12.19 12.30
CA SER A 73 -1.89 -10.92 12.11
C SER A 73 -2.85 -9.81 11.72
N MET A 74 -3.79 -10.07 10.78
CA MET A 74 -4.82 -9.10 10.41
C MET A 74 -5.71 -8.70 11.59
N LEU A 75 -6.09 -9.68 12.44
CA LEU A 75 -6.90 -9.42 13.63
C LEU A 75 -6.15 -8.56 14.66
N SER A 76 -4.85 -8.80 14.83
CA SER A 76 -3.95 -7.99 15.66
C SER A 76 -3.92 -6.53 15.18
N CYS A 77 -3.64 -6.31 13.90
CA CYS A 77 -3.61 -4.96 13.29
C CYS A 77 -4.95 -4.21 13.38
N ILE A 78 -6.08 -4.92 13.24
CA ILE A 78 -7.41 -4.32 13.43
C ILE A 78 -7.61 -3.84 14.87
N ARG A 79 -7.14 -4.59 15.87
CA ARG A 79 -7.31 -4.25 17.29
C ARG A 79 -6.40 -3.12 17.73
N THR A 80 -5.17 -3.09 17.24
CA THR A 80 -4.18 -2.06 17.58
C THR A 80 -4.38 -0.78 16.77
N GLY A 81 -5.23 -0.79 15.74
CA GLY A 81 -5.42 0.32 14.82
C GLY A 81 -4.26 0.50 13.83
N ALA A 82 -3.31 -0.46 13.79
CA ALA A 82 -2.16 -0.49 12.90
C ALA A 82 -2.52 -1.05 11.50
N GLU A 83 -3.71 -0.75 10.99
CA GLU A 83 -4.29 -1.42 9.82
C GLU A 83 -3.50 -1.23 8.51
N ASN A 84 -2.57 -0.26 8.50
CA ASN A 84 -1.71 0.07 7.36
C ASN A 84 -0.20 -0.10 7.67
N MET A 85 0.17 -0.62 8.83
CA MET A 85 1.59 -0.78 9.18
C MET A 85 2.14 -2.07 8.55
N ARG A 86 3.24 -1.95 7.81
CA ARG A 86 4.09 -3.08 7.42
C ARG A 86 5.22 -3.19 8.44
N SER A 87 5.66 -4.40 8.76
CA SER A 87 6.85 -4.55 9.61
C SER A 87 8.12 -4.23 8.82
N PRO A 88 9.22 -3.86 9.49
CA PRO A 88 10.51 -3.67 8.82
C PRO A 88 10.93 -4.90 8.01
N PHE A 89 10.63 -6.10 8.51
CA PHE A 89 10.84 -7.35 7.75
C PHE A 89 9.99 -7.43 6.49
N ASN A 90 8.69 -7.17 6.55
CA ASN A 90 7.85 -7.21 5.35
C ASN A 90 8.37 -6.27 4.27
N GLN A 91 8.78 -5.08 4.69
CA GLN A 91 9.29 -4.06 3.80
C GLN A 91 10.65 -4.46 3.20
N ASN A 92 11.54 -5.02 4.02
CA ASN A 92 12.85 -5.49 3.57
C ASN A 92 12.70 -6.65 2.57
N MET A 93 11.85 -7.63 2.88
CA MET A 93 11.58 -8.78 2.02
C MET A 93 11.06 -8.35 0.64
N PHE A 94 10.07 -7.44 0.61
CA PHE A 94 9.54 -6.88 -0.63
C PHE A 94 10.59 -6.13 -1.43
N THR A 95 11.35 -5.24 -0.77
CA THR A 95 12.39 -4.43 -1.42
C THR A 95 13.45 -5.31 -2.06
N LEU A 96 14.02 -6.25 -1.30
CA LEU A 96 15.07 -7.13 -1.79
C LEU A 96 14.58 -8.00 -2.96
N ARG A 97 13.37 -8.57 -2.85
CA ARG A 97 12.80 -9.37 -3.95
C ARG A 97 12.61 -8.53 -5.22
N CYS A 98 12.08 -7.32 -5.08
CA CYS A 98 11.84 -6.42 -6.21
C CYS A 98 13.13 -5.89 -6.83
N GLN A 99 14.16 -5.56 -6.03
CA GLN A 99 15.49 -5.19 -6.53
C GLN A 99 16.13 -6.31 -7.38
N ARG A 100 15.86 -7.57 -7.02
CA ARG A 100 16.29 -8.75 -7.79
C ARG A 100 15.36 -9.08 -8.97
N GLY A 101 14.29 -8.31 -9.18
CA GLY A 101 13.32 -8.54 -10.25
C GLY A 101 12.58 -9.88 -10.14
N LEU A 102 12.48 -10.45 -8.94
CA LEU A 102 11.94 -11.80 -8.74
C LEU A 102 10.44 -11.75 -8.47
N SER A 103 9.67 -12.59 -9.16
CA SER A 103 8.31 -12.93 -8.74
C SER A 103 8.33 -13.87 -7.53
N PHE A 104 7.21 -13.96 -6.80
CA PHE A 104 7.07 -14.97 -5.73
C PHE A 104 7.31 -16.39 -6.23
N GLN A 105 6.89 -16.70 -7.45
CA GLN A 105 7.09 -18.03 -8.03
C GLN A 105 8.57 -18.32 -8.31
N GLN A 106 9.32 -17.33 -8.82
CA GLN A 106 10.75 -17.47 -9.06
C GLN A 106 11.52 -17.59 -7.75
N LEU A 107 11.20 -16.76 -6.75
CA LEU A 107 11.83 -16.85 -5.43
C LEU A 107 11.49 -18.18 -4.74
N ALA A 108 10.27 -18.69 -4.90
CA ALA A 108 9.88 -19.99 -4.38
C ALA A 108 10.69 -21.13 -5.00
N ASN A 109 10.89 -21.10 -6.32
CA ASN A 109 11.68 -22.12 -7.02
C ASN A 109 13.16 -22.09 -6.59
N LEU A 110 13.72 -20.90 -6.32
CA LEU A 110 15.11 -20.74 -5.90
C LEU A 110 15.34 -21.09 -4.42
N SER A 111 14.39 -20.75 -3.56
CA SER A 111 14.52 -20.94 -2.10
C SER A 111 13.94 -22.25 -1.59
N GLY A 112 13.11 -22.94 -2.39
CA GLY A 112 12.33 -24.09 -1.94
C GLY A 112 11.18 -23.74 -0.98
N ILE A 113 10.93 -22.47 -0.71
CA ILE A 113 9.85 -21.99 0.16
C ILE A 113 8.60 -21.74 -0.70
N PRO A 114 7.40 -22.22 -0.33
CA PRO A 114 6.19 -22.00 -1.12
C PRO A 114 5.90 -20.52 -1.38
N ALA A 115 5.47 -20.18 -2.61
CA ALA A 115 5.15 -18.81 -3.00
C ALA A 115 4.09 -18.16 -2.08
N SER A 116 3.12 -18.94 -1.59
CA SER A 116 2.12 -18.49 -0.63
C SER A 116 2.72 -18.12 0.73
N HIS A 117 3.81 -18.78 1.15
CA HIS A 117 4.49 -18.45 2.39
C HIS A 117 5.35 -17.18 2.24
N LEU A 118 5.98 -17.01 1.06
CA LEU A 118 6.71 -15.79 0.73
C LEU A 118 5.78 -14.57 0.66
N GLU A 119 4.56 -14.74 0.15
CA GLU A 119 3.53 -13.70 0.18
C GLU A 119 3.18 -13.28 1.63
N VAL A 120 3.10 -14.24 2.56
CA VAL A 120 2.89 -13.94 3.99
C VAL A 120 4.05 -13.12 4.57
N PHE A 121 5.30 -13.41 4.19
CA PHE A 121 6.45 -12.62 4.62
C PHE A 121 6.41 -11.16 4.16
N GLU A 122 5.68 -10.82 3.11
CA GLU A 122 5.56 -9.43 2.62
C GLU A 122 4.26 -8.73 3.04
N THR A 123 3.27 -9.49 3.51
CA THR A 123 1.91 -8.97 3.74
C THR A 123 1.43 -9.05 5.18
N CYS A 124 2.06 -9.89 6.03
CA CYS A 124 1.65 -10.09 7.42
C CYS A 124 2.64 -9.41 8.38
N PHE A 125 2.16 -8.45 9.15
CA PHE A 125 2.97 -7.63 10.07
C PHE A 125 3.79 -8.46 11.05
N GLU A 126 3.22 -9.54 11.58
CA GLU A 126 3.86 -10.37 12.60
C GLU A 126 4.79 -11.45 12.01
N ALA A 127 4.88 -11.55 10.68
CA ALA A 127 5.63 -12.63 10.05
C ALA A 127 7.12 -12.56 10.39
N VAL A 128 7.66 -13.70 10.81
CA VAL A 128 9.08 -13.88 11.15
C VAL A 128 9.56 -15.16 10.47
N PRO A 129 10.66 -15.12 9.70
CA PRO A 129 11.21 -16.32 9.08
C PRO A 129 11.93 -17.17 10.12
N THR A 130 11.90 -18.49 9.95
CA THR A 130 12.81 -19.38 10.69
C THR A 130 14.26 -19.18 10.24
N LEU A 131 15.22 -19.64 11.05
CA LEU A 131 16.65 -19.59 10.68
C LEU A 131 16.91 -20.32 9.34
N ASP A 132 16.30 -21.49 9.15
CA ASP A 132 16.41 -22.26 7.91
C ASP A 132 15.83 -21.50 6.70
N GLU A 133 14.68 -20.84 6.86
CA GLU A 133 14.10 -20.00 5.80
C GLU A 133 14.96 -18.78 5.50
N ALA A 134 15.49 -18.11 6.54
CA ALA A 134 16.41 -16.99 6.37
C ALA A 134 17.69 -17.43 5.65
N SER A 135 18.26 -18.59 5.99
CA SER A 135 19.44 -19.17 5.33
C SER A 135 19.20 -19.52 3.86
N ARG A 136 17.99 -19.92 3.49
CA ARG A 136 17.63 -20.18 2.08
C ARG A 136 17.34 -18.91 1.29
N LEU A 137 16.75 -17.90 1.92
CA LEU A 137 16.34 -16.65 1.27
C LEU A 137 17.52 -15.67 1.09
N ALA A 138 18.32 -15.50 2.14
CA ALA A 138 19.45 -14.58 2.21
C ALA A 138 20.36 -14.56 0.96
N PRO A 139 20.92 -15.70 0.49
CA PRO A 139 21.82 -15.69 -0.66
C PRO A 139 21.14 -15.27 -1.96
N ILE A 140 19.86 -15.60 -2.15
CA ILE A 140 19.09 -15.24 -3.35
C ILE A 140 18.80 -13.74 -3.38
N LEU A 141 18.46 -13.21 -2.20
CA LEU A 141 18.19 -11.79 -1.97
C LEU A 141 19.47 -10.94 -1.88
N GLY A 142 20.62 -11.59 -1.71
CA GLY A 142 21.95 -10.99 -1.54
C GLY A 142 22.10 -10.19 -0.26
N CYS A 143 21.62 -10.76 0.84
CA CYS A 143 21.87 -10.27 2.19
C CYS A 143 22.30 -11.46 3.07
N THR A 144 22.61 -11.21 4.33
CA THR A 144 22.91 -12.30 5.29
C THR A 144 21.64 -12.79 6.00
N PRO A 145 21.60 -14.07 6.45
CA PRO A 145 20.49 -14.59 7.24
C PRO A 145 20.27 -13.79 8.53
N ALA A 146 21.35 -13.28 9.12
CA ALA A 146 21.31 -12.43 10.30
C ALA A 146 20.58 -11.11 10.04
N ALA A 147 20.81 -10.47 8.89
CA ALA A 147 20.13 -9.22 8.52
C ALA A 147 18.61 -9.42 8.35
N LEU A 148 18.18 -10.53 7.74
CA LEU A 148 16.75 -10.88 7.61
C LEU A 148 16.09 -11.17 8.96
N LEU A 149 16.78 -11.85 9.87
CA LEU A 149 16.23 -12.13 11.22
C LEU A 149 16.19 -10.87 12.09
N GLN A 150 17.17 -9.97 11.95
CA GLN A 150 17.21 -8.70 12.65
C GLN A 150 16.07 -7.77 12.22
N SER A 151 15.77 -7.68 10.91
CA SER A 151 14.63 -6.88 10.42
C SER A 151 13.28 -7.45 10.88
N ALA A 152 13.21 -8.74 11.19
CA ALA A 152 12.03 -9.40 11.78
C ALA A 152 11.87 -9.16 13.28
N GLY A 153 12.73 -8.33 13.89
CA GLY A 153 12.66 -8.02 15.31
C GLY A 153 13.09 -9.17 16.21
N VAL A 154 13.81 -10.17 15.67
CA VAL A 154 14.43 -11.25 16.45
C VAL A 154 15.69 -10.69 17.14
N GLY A 155 15.47 -9.74 18.06
CA GLY A 155 16.51 -9.12 18.89
C GLY A 155 16.97 -10.10 19.97
N GLY A 156 17.92 -10.97 19.61
CA GLY A 156 18.47 -11.93 20.56
C GLY A 156 19.56 -12.87 20.03
N LEU A 157 20.00 -12.73 18.78
CA LEU A 157 21.16 -13.48 18.32
C LEU A 157 22.40 -12.94 19.05
N SER A 158 23.06 -13.80 19.83
CA SER A 158 24.34 -13.47 20.47
C SER A 158 25.35 -13.09 19.40
N SER A 159 26.21 -12.11 19.68
CA SER A 159 27.27 -11.65 18.78
C SER A 159 28.05 -12.82 18.13
N ASP A 160 28.34 -13.86 18.92
CA ASP A 160 29.04 -15.07 18.48
C ASP A 160 28.30 -15.89 17.41
N VAL A 161 26.96 -15.84 17.40
CA VAL A 161 26.13 -16.54 16.39
C VAL A 161 26.06 -15.70 15.11
N ILE A 162 26.03 -14.37 15.25
CA ILE A 162 26.08 -13.45 14.11
C ILE A 162 27.43 -13.58 13.39
N GLU A 163 28.55 -13.62 14.13
CA GLU A 163 29.88 -13.80 13.55
C GLU A 163 30.04 -15.17 12.89
N LYS A 164 29.62 -16.27 13.53
CA LYS A 164 29.67 -17.62 12.91
C LYS A 164 28.83 -17.73 11.64
N LEU A 165 27.71 -17.01 11.56
CA LEU A 165 26.87 -16.96 10.36
C LEU A 165 27.51 -16.12 9.25
N ARG A 166 28.29 -15.08 9.58
CA ARG A 166 29.09 -14.31 8.61
C ARG A 166 30.28 -15.13 8.08
N GLU A 167 31.03 -15.78 8.97
CA GLU A 167 32.23 -16.56 8.61
C GLU A 167 31.94 -17.73 7.65
N ASN A 168 30.79 -18.41 7.81
CA ASN A 168 30.42 -19.56 6.97
C ASN A 168 29.98 -19.17 5.54
N PHE A 169 29.71 -17.90 5.26
CA PHE A 169 29.18 -17.45 3.96
C PHE A 169 30.21 -16.70 3.09
N GLY A 170 31.48 -16.63 3.54
CA GLY A 170 32.59 -16.03 2.79
C GLY A 170 32.54 -14.51 2.68
N GLU A 171 33.58 -13.91 2.09
CA GLU A 171 33.69 -12.47 1.76
C GLU A 171 32.66 -12.03 0.69
N LEU A 172 31.38 -12.36 0.86
CA LEU A 172 30.37 -11.39 0.53
C LEU A 172 30.71 -10.21 1.43
N GLU A 173 31.21 -9.11 0.84
CA GLU A 173 31.03 -7.81 1.47
C GLU A 173 29.61 -7.84 1.99
N ASP A 174 29.48 -7.81 3.30
CA ASP A 174 28.22 -7.52 3.88
C ASP A 174 27.80 -6.19 3.20
N GLU A 175 26.97 -6.29 2.18
CA GLU A 175 25.73 -5.59 2.28
C GLU A 175 25.07 -6.17 3.58
N VAL A 176 25.58 -5.92 4.79
CA VAL A 176 25.29 -4.67 5.49
C VAL A 176 24.84 -3.63 4.46
N GLY A 177 23.66 -3.87 3.87
CA GLY A 177 22.63 -2.88 4.08
C GLY A 177 22.76 -2.64 5.55
N GLU A 178 23.36 -1.50 5.89
CA GLU A 178 23.53 -0.97 7.23
C GLU A 178 22.18 -1.21 7.99
N PRO A 179 21.86 -0.58 9.10
CA PRO A 179 20.59 0.11 9.00
C PRO A 179 20.67 0.99 7.73
N LEU A 180 20.41 0.43 6.54
CA LEU A 180 19.68 1.09 5.50
C LEU A 180 18.22 0.91 5.99
N GLY A 181 17.72 1.59 7.03
CA GLY A 181 18.13 2.90 7.51
C GLY A 181 18.43 3.91 6.38
N VAL A 182 18.09 3.59 5.13
CA VAL A 182 16.95 4.29 4.61
C VAL A 182 15.85 4.05 5.66
N TYR A 183 15.79 4.96 6.66
CA TYR A 183 14.68 5.91 6.65
C TYR A 183 14.15 5.82 5.24
N GLN A 184 13.03 5.15 4.92
CA GLN A 184 12.42 5.43 3.62
C GLN A 184 12.47 6.94 3.61
N THR A 185 13.35 7.55 2.80
CA THR A 185 13.60 8.98 2.92
C THR A 185 12.28 9.48 2.47
N GLU A 186 11.36 9.79 3.38
CA GLU A 186 9.94 9.43 3.24
C GLU A 186 9.46 9.90 1.87
N ARG A 187 9.48 9.08 0.80
CA ARG A 187 9.87 9.57 -0.55
C ARG A 187 9.31 10.96 -0.77
N GLN A 188 10.16 11.97 -0.62
CA GLN A 188 9.66 13.32 -0.43
C GLN A 188 9.38 13.88 -1.81
N ALA A 189 8.10 14.10 -2.10
CA ALA A 189 7.71 14.86 -3.27
C ALA A 189 7.78 16.35 -2.92
N PRO A 190 8.25 17.22 -3.83
CA PRO A 190 7.99 18.64 -3.71
C PRO A 190 6.49 18.88 -3.52
N LEU A 191 6.12 19.65 -2.50
CA LEU A 191 4.74 20.05 -2.25
C LEU A 191 4.54 21.48 -2.73
N LEU A 192 3.66 21.63 -3.71
CA LEU A 192 3.20 22.93 -4.21
C LEU A 192 1.77 23.17 -3.75
N ASP A 193 1.42 24.43 -3.50
CA ASP A 193 0.02 24.83 -3.52
C ASP A 193 -0.37 25.11 -4.98
N LEU A 194 -1.63 24.85 -5.35
CA LEU A 194 -2.10 24.98 -6.73
C LEU A 194 -1.81 26.36 -7.33
N ILE A 195 -1.82 27.41 -6.49
CA ILE A 195 -1.53 28.78 -6.89
C ILE A 195 -0.07 28.97 -7.35
N ASP A 196 0.87 28.14 -6.91
CA ASP A 196 2.27 28.23 -7.34
C ASP A 196 2.39 27.98 -8.85
N LEU A 197 1.47 27.18 -9.42
CA LEU A 197 1.41 26.84 -10.84
C LEU A 197 0.87 27.98 -11.71
N GLU A 198 0.45 29.12 -11.16
CA GLU A 198 0.02 30.26 -12.00
C GLU A 198 1.14 30.81 -12.88
N SER A 199 2.38 30.69 -12.40
CA SER A 199 3.58 31.10 -13.14
C SER A 199 4.19 29.98 -13.99
N PHE A 200 3.59 28.78 -14.00
CA PHE A 200 4.09 27.64 -14.75
C PHE A 200 3.66 27.74 -16.23
N ASP A 201 4.63 27.61 -17.14
CA ASP A 201 4.45 27.77 -18.58
C ASP A 201 4.21 26.45 -19.33
N GLY A 202 4.17 25.33 -18.61
CA GLY A 202 3.98 23.99 -19.19
C GLY A 202 5.27 23.26 -19.54
N LYS A 203 6.46 23.83 -19.29
CA LYS A 203 7.75 23.24 -19.65
C LYS A 203 8.62 22.95 -18.43
N SER A 204 9.42 21.88 -18.50
CA SER A 204 10.36 21.49 -17.43
C SER A 204 9.72 21.43 -16.03
N PHE A 205 8.58 20.74 -15.93
CA PHE A 205 7.82 20.65 -14.68
C PHE A 205 8.65 20.20 -13.45
N PRO A 206 9.55 19.20 -13.54
CA PRO A 206 10.37 18.80 -12.40
C PRO A 206 11.25 19.93 -11.87
N ASP A 207 11.92 20.65 -12.76
CA ASP A 207 12.79 21.79 -12.40
C ASP A 207 11.99 22.94 -11.79
N PHE A 208 10.80 23.22 -12.36
CA PHE A 208 9.90 24.23 -11.83
C PHE A 208 9.48 23.90 -10.39
N ALA A 209 9.03 22.67 -10.16
CA ALA A 209 8.56 22.22 -8.86
C ALA A 209 9.68 22.25 -7.81
N GLN A 210 10.89 21.83 -8.17
CA GLN A 210 12.03 21.84 -7.26
C GLN A 210 12.45 23.26 -6.84
N ARG A 211 12.30 24.26 -7.72
CA ARG A 211 12.61 25.67 -7.40
C ARG A 211 11.50 26.37 -6.60
N ARG A 212 10.25 25.96 -6.79
CA ARG A 212 9.08 26.62 -6.19
C ARG A 212 8.63 26.02 -4.87
N ALA A 213 8.82 24.72 -4.67
CA ALA A 213 8.35 24.04 -3.48
C ALA A 213 9.08 24.54 -2.22
N ALA A 214 8.30 25.11 -1.30
CA ALA A 214 8.78 25.48 0.03
C ALA A 214 8.64 24.34 1.05
N LYS A 215 7.87 23.31 0.71
CA LYS A 215 7.56 22.16 1.55
C LYS A 215 7.72 20.87 0.79
N VAL A 216 7.79 19.78 1.54
CA VAL A 216 7.84 18.42 1.03
C VAL A 216 6.61 17.66 1.50
N PHE A 217 6.18 16.69 0.70
CA PHE A 217 5.11 15.77 1.01
C PHE A 217 5.68 14.36 1.12
N GLU A 218 5.43 13.71 2.25
CA GLU A 218 5.86 12.35 2.51
C GLU A 218 5.01 11.36 1.71
N LEU A 219 5.62 10.74 0.68
CA LEU A 219 4.96 9.67 -0.05
C LEU A 219 5.00 8.39 0.81
N SER A 220 3.85 8.00 1.34
CA SER A 220 3.72 6.82 2.20
C SER A 220 3.86 5.51 1.40
N GLY A 221 5.08 5.05 1.13
CA GLY A 221 5.38 3.70 0.62
C GLY A 221 4.60 3.22 -0.62
N ARG A 222 4.06 4.13 -1.44
CA ARG A 222 3.25 3.82 -2.63
C ARG A 222 4.15 3.56 -3.83
N ASP A 223 3.74 2.66 -4.72
CA ASP A 223 4.34 2.40 -6.04
C ASP A 223 4.11 3.59 -7.01
N LEU A 224 4.58 4.77 -6.62
CA LEU A 224 4.61 5.96 -7.45
C LEU A 224 5.98 6.06 -8.13
N PRO A 225 6.06 6.46 -9.40
CA PRO A 225 7.32 6.63 -10.11
C PRO A 225 8.19 7.72 -9.45
N ASP A 226 9.46 7.79 -9.82
CA ASP A 226 10.33 8.91 -9.44
C ASP A 226 9.90 10.22 -10.12
N GLY A 227 10.24 11.35 -9.49
CA GLY A 227 9.97 12.68 -10.03
C GLY A 227 8.50 13.13 -9.94
N VAL A 228 7.71 12.54 -9.04
CA VAL A 228 6.34 13.01 -8.77
C VAL A 228 6.35 14.26 -7.90
N VAL A 229 5.31 15.07 -8.06
CA VAL A 229 5.10 16.31 -7.31
C VAL A 229 3.71 16.26 -6.68
N ALA A 230 3.62 16.64 -5.42
CA ALA A 230 2.36 16.78 -4.72
C ALA A 230 1.82 18.21 -4.89
N ILE A 231 0.54 18.32 -5.23
CA ILE A 231 -0.14 19.61 -5.36
C ILE A 231 -1.32 19.62 -4.40
N ASN A 232 -1.28 20.55 -3.44
CA ASN A 232 -2.40 20.85 -2.57
C ASN A 232 -3.31 21.88 -3.23
N ALA A 233 -4.61 21.61 -3.23
CA ALA A 233 -5.60 22.42 -3.91
C ALA A 233 -6.91 22.47 -3.12
N SER A 234 -7.71 23.51 -3.32
CA SER A 234 -9.11 23.50 -2.91
C SER A 234 -9.97 22.86 -4.00
N GLY A 235 -10.99 22.11 -3.59
CA GLY A 235 -12.00 21.61 -4.52
C GLY A 235 -12.79 22.73 -5.22
N ARG A 236 -12.81 23.94 -4.65
CA ARG A 236 -13.37 25.13 -5.31
C ARG A 236 -12.49 25.58 -6.49
N ASP A 237 -11.17 25.59 -6.29
CA ASP A 237 -10.21 26.09 -7.28
C ASP A 237 -10.07 25.14 -8.48
N LEU A 238 -10.27 23.83 -8.27
CA LEU A 238 -10.27 22.82 -9.33
C LEU A 238 -11.65 22.61 -9.99
N ALA A 239 -12.67 23.36 -9.57
CA ALA A 239 -14.05 23.26 -10.07
C ALA A 239 -14.64 21.84 -10.04
N ILE A 240 -14.21 20.98 -9.10
CA ILE A 240 -14.64 19.58 -9.00
C ILE A 240 -16.05 19.41 -8.41
N GLY A 241 -16.66 20.50 -7.94
CA GLY A 241 -18.04 20.55 -7.47
C GLY A 241 -18.24 20.18 -6.00
N VAL A 242 -17.17 19.95 -5.24
CA VAL A 242 -17.22 19.71 -3.79
C VAL A 242 -16.23 20.62 -3.07
N PRO A 243 -16.63 21.25 -1.94
CA PRO A 243 -15.70 22.00 -1.10
C PRO A 243 -14.82 21.04 -0.29
N GLY A 244 -13.60 21.47 0.05
CA GLY A 244 -12.64 20.69 0.82
C GLY A 244 -11.24 20.73 0.21
N SER A 245 -10.29 20.05 0.86
CA SER A 245 -8.91 19.95 0.39
C SER A 245 -8.76 18.78 -0.59
N VAL A 246 -8.00 19.00 -1.65
CA VAL A 246 -7.67 18.03 -2.69
C VAL A 246 -6.15 17.95 -2.77
N LEU A 247 -5.62 16.74 -2.63
CA LEU A 247 -4.22 16.46 -2.89
C LEU A 247 -4.11 15.72 -4.22
N LEU A 248 -3.36 16.29 -5.15
CA LEU A 248 -3.03 15.65 -6.42
C LEU A 248 -1.57 15.19 -6.38
N ILE A 249 -1.32 13.97 -6.84
CA ILE A 249 0.02 13.51 -7.17
C ILE A 249 0.15 13.53 -8.68
N VAL A 250 1.07 14.36 -9.18
CA VAL A 250 1.28 14.56 -10.61
C VAL A 250 2.70 14.17 -11.03
N ALA A 251 2.87 13.93 -12.32
CA ALA A 251 4.17 13.67 -12.94
C ALA A 251 4.30 14.47 -14.24
N ALA A 252 5.54 14.64 -14.73
CA ALA A 252 5.79 15.27 -16.03
C ALA A 252 5.24 14.42 -17.19
N GLU A 253 5.35 13.10 -17.08
CA GLU A 253 4.87 12.14 -18.08
C GLU A 253 3.99 11.08 -17.41
N ARG A 254 3.04 10.53 -18.18
CA ARG A 254 2.11 9.52 -17.67
C ARG A 254 2.76 8.13 -17.72
N PRO A 255 2.95 7.44 -16.58
CA PRO A 255 3.39 6.05 -16.57
C PRO A 255 2.27 5.11 -17.05
N ALA A 256 2.64 3.91 -17.50
CA ALA A 256 1.70 2.88 -17.89
C ALA A 256 0.81 2.45 -16.71
N GLY A 257 -0.46 2.17 -16.98
CA GLY A 257 -1.42 1.67 -15.98
C GLY A 257 -2.12 2.75 -15.16
N PHE A 258 -1.73 4.03 -15.26
CA PHE A 258 -2.42 5.13 -14.59
C PHE A 258 -3.62 5.65 -15.39
N ARG A 259 -4.62 6.18 -14.66
CA ARG A 259 -5.85 6.72 -15.26
C ARG A 259 -5.52 7.89 -16.19
N ASN A 260 -6.29 8.03 -17.27
CA ASN A 260 -6.22 9.20 -18.14
C ASN A 260 -6.90 10.43 -17.52
N LEU A 261 -6.34 10.91 -16.41
CA LEU A 261 -6.73 12.14 -15.73
C LEU A 261 -5.57 13.13 -15.81
N ASP A 262 -5.89 14.38 -16.13
CA ASP A 262 -4.92 15.45 -16.31
C ASP A 262 -5.35 16.68 -15.51
N LEU A 263 -4.39 17.34 -14.85
CA LEU A 263 -4.52 18.68 -14.31
C LEU A 263 -4.16 19.68 -15.41
N CYS A 264 -5.07 20.59 -15.71
CA CYS A 264 -4.92 21.51 -16.82
C CYS A 264 -5.06 22.96 -16.36
N ARG A 265 -4.33 23.85 -17.03
CA ARG A 265 -4.59 25.29 -17.03
C ARG A 265 -5.24 25.67 -18.36
N ASN A 266 -6.42 26.28 -18.32
CA ASN A 266 -7.09 26.73 -19.53
C ASN A 266 -6.61 28.12 -19.98
N THR A 267 -7.01 28.54 -21.18
CA THR A 267 -6.70 29.87 -21.75
C THR A 267 -7.29 31.03 -20.96
N GLU A 268 -8.34 30.80 -20.17
CA GLU A 268 -8.92 31.80 -19.24
C GLU A 268 -8.14 31.93 -17.92
N GLY A 269 -7.05 31.17 -17.74
CA GLY A 269 -6.29 31.20 -16.49
C GLY A 269 -6.99 30.50 -15.33
N LYS A 270 -7.76 29.44 -15.58
CA LYS A 270 -8.39 28.61 -14.53
C LYS A 270 -7.78 27.21 -14.52
N PHE A 271 -7.69 26.63 -13.33
CA PHE A 271 -7.32 25.24 -13.14
C PHE A 271 -8.54 24.34 -13.23
N LEU A 272 -8.39 23.20 -13.89
CA LEU A 272 -9.45 22.19 -14.01
C LEU A 272 -8.85 20.81 -14.21
N LEU A 273 -9.65 19.78 -13.96
CA LEU A 273 -9.29 18.39 -14.26
C LEU A 273 -9.96 17.94 -15.55
N GLN A 274 -9.24 17.26 -16.43
CA GLN A 274 -9.78 16.62 -17.63
C GLN A 274 -9.59 15.11 -17.59
N GLU A 275 -10.63 14.38 -17.99
CA GLU A 275 -10.58 12.93 -18.13
C GLU A 275 -10.78 12.53 -19.61
N THR A 276 -9.82 11.78 -20.15
CA THR A 276 -9.93 11.21 -21.50
C THR A 276 -10.65 9.88 -21.45
N ARG A 277 -11.76 9.78 -22.19
CA ARG A 277 -12.58 8.56 -22.33
C ARG A 277 -12.67 8.17 -23.80
N ARG A 278 -13.22 6.97 -24.06
CA ARG A 278 -13.48 6.48 -25.44
C ARG A 278 -14.29 7.45 -26.30
N ALA A 279 -15.18 8.22 -25.69
CA ALA A 279 -16.07 9.18 -26.36
C ALA A 279 -15.51 10.61 -26.43
N GLY A 280 -14.22 10.82 -26.10
CA GLY A 280 -13.57 12.13 -26.08
C GLY A 280 -13.12 12.58 -24.70
N VAL A 281 -12.62 13.82 -24.64
CA VAL A 281 -12.10 14.47 -23.42
C VAL A 281 -13.23 15.26 -22.76
N LYS A 282 -13.38 15.11 -21.43
CA LYS A 282 -14.41 15.82 -20.66
C LYS A 282 -13.82 16.45 -19.40
N GLU A 283 -14.41 17.56 -18.95
CA GLU A 283 -14.12 18.09 -17.61
C GLU A 283 -14.51 17.07 -16.54
N PHE A 284 -13.58 16.79 -15.63
CA PHE A 284 -13.80 15.92 -14.50
C PHE A 284 -14.44 16.69 -13.35
N ARG A 285 -15.57 16.19 -12.86
CA ARG A 285 -16.28 16.69 -11.68
C ARG A 285 -16.76 15.52 -10.83
N LEU A 286 -16.71 15.70 -9.51
CA LEU A 286 -17.27 14.77 -8.53
C LEU A 286 -18.76 15.02 -8.30
N ALA A 287 -19.16 16.29 -8.31
CA ALA A 287 -20.56 16.70 -8.18
C ALA A 287 -20.91 17.80 -9.20
N GLY A 288 -22.19 17.85 -9.57
CA GLY A 288 -22.71 18.75 -10.61
C GLY A 288 -22.59 18.20 -12.04
N THR A 289 -23.16 18.95 -12.98
CA THR A 289 -23.27 18.53 -14.39
C THR A 289 -21.91 18.60 -15.07
N ARG A 290 -21.50 17.51 -15.72
CA ARG A 290 -20.28 17.47 -16.52
C ARG A 290 -20.48 18.24 -17.82
N LYS A 291 -19.54 19.12 -18.16
CA LYS A 291 -19.55 19.79 -19.46
C LYS A 291 -19.13 18.81 -20.56
N PRO A 292 -19.87 18.72 -21.67
CA PRO A 292 -19.56 17.80 -22.76
C PRO A 292 -18.30 18.19 -23.53
N ASN A 293 -17.93 19.47 -23.53
CA ASN A 293 -16.75 20.00 -24.23
C ASN A 293 -15.64 20.36 -23.22
N ALA A 294 -14.41 20.01 -23.56
CA ALA A 294 -13.21 20.43 -22.87
C ALA A 294 -12.88 21.89 -23.24
N SER A 295 -12.49 22.71 -22.26
CA SER A 295 -11.91 24.04 -22.53
C SER A 295 -10.58 23.92 -23.25
N ASP A 296 -10.20 24.98 -23.98
CA ASP A 296 -8.86 25.10 -24.58
C ASP A 296 -7.79 25.13 -23.47
N ILE A 297 -6.75 24.31 -23.64
CA ILE A 297 -5.73 24.05 -22.62
C ILE A 297 -4.39 24.65 -23.03
N LEU A 298 -3.77 25.40 -22.11
CA LEU A 298 -2.40 25.93 -22.24
C LEU A 298 -1.37 24.83 -21.97
N TRP A 299 -1.54 24.11 -20.86
CA TRP A 299 -0.70 23.00 -20.48
C TRP A 299 -1.47 21.97 -19.64
N LYS A 300 -0.95 20.75 -19.60
CA LYS A 300 -1.50 19.63 -18.85
C LYS A 300 -0.41 18.87 -18.10
N LEU A 301 -0.76 18.35 -16.93
CA LEU A 301 0.07 17.48 -16.11
C LEU A 301 -0.72 16.20 -15.77
N PRO A 302 -0.19 15.01 -16.10
CA PRO A 302 -0.78 13.75 -15.69
C PRO A 302 -1.01 13.66 -14.18
N VAL A 303 -2.25 13.35 -13.79
CA VAL A 303 -2.62 13.07 -12.39
C VAL A 303 -2.56 11.57 -12.17
N LEU A 304 -1.60 11.13 -11.35
CA LEU A 304 -1.40 9.73 -10.99
C LEU A 304 -2.36 9.33 -9.87
N GLU A 305 -2.54 10.21 -8.90
CA GLU A 305 -3.44 9.99 -7.77
C GLU A 305 -4.15 11.28 -7.37
N MET A 306 -5.37 11.14 -6.85
CA MET A 306 -6.15 12.24 -6.30
C MET A 306 -6.80 11.78 -4.99
N VAL A 307 -6.47 12.48 -3.90
CA VAL A 307 -7.07 12.27 -2.58
C VAL A 307 -7.93 13.48 -2.24
N ILE A 308 -9.21 13.25 -1.98
CA ILE A 308 -10.16 14.32 -1.62
C ILE A 308 -10.56 14.16 -0.16
N ARG A 309 -10.47 15.25 0.61
CA ARG A 309 -11.04 15.36 1.96
C ARG A 309 -12.12 16.43 1.93
N PRO A 310 -13.40 16.04 1.78
CA PRO A 310 -14.51 16.99 1.79
C PRO A 310 -14.57 17.72 3.13
N THR A 311 -14.91 19.00 3.12
CA THR A 311 -15.32 19.68 4.36
C THR A 311 -16.64 19.07 4.84
N ARG A 312 -16.75 18.81 6.15
CA ARG A 312 -18.03 18.36 6.73
C ARG A 312 -19.08 19.43 6.50
N VAL A 313 -20.27 19.03 6.07
CA VAL A 313 -21.41 19.95 5.99
C VAL A 313 -21.83 20.28 7.43
N GLY A 314 -21.47 21.48 7.91
CA GLY A 314 -21.82 21.94 9.27
C GLY A 314 -20.75 22.70 10.05
N GLU A 315 -19.57 22.97 9.47
CA GLU A 315 -18.57 23.92 10.00
C GLU A 315 -18.39 25.10 9.04
#